data_AF-S6B3E0-F1
#
_entry.id   AF-S6B3E0-F1
#
_cell.length_a   1.000
_cell.length_b   1.000
_cell.length_c   1.000
_cell.angle_alpha   90.00
_cell.angle_beta   90.00
_cell.angle_gamma   90.00
#
_symmetry.space_group_name_H-M   'P 1'
#
loop_
_entity.id
_entity.type
_entity.pdbx_description
1 polymer ?
#
loop_
_entity_poly.entity_id
_entity_poly.type
_entity_poly.pdbx_seq_one_letter_code
_entity_poly.pdbx_strand_id
1 'polypeptide(L)'
;MALESLQKPKRYHGRRYQFEPQGVSALYPFVAERVRKIVHETRTSIKRDNIKQRIQRRQLFCRLTQLTANYVKPESMNELEIRASAINQQLAILHETRSLLLSFLQLTRGKPVQKSPYNGIQFSTDPSSTLEDEEAYIARRNIIREKRKEQFLNRIWKQSTEELQRREQELSKKLIAIQKRNAEEMAEEEIEMLPCDRELLISGVYRCNAKSQAKSQQHMMD
;
A
#
# COMPACT_ATOMS: atom_id res chain seq x y z
N MET A 1 -35.32 -64.23 17.70
CA MET A 1 -35.24 -64.47 19.15
C MET A 1 -34.69 -63.22 19.82
N ALA A 2 -35.41 -62.77 20.87
CA ALA A 2 -35.02 -61.83 21.93
C ALA A 2 -34.28 -60.51 21.56
N LEU A 3 -35.06 -59.50 21.18
CA LEU A 3 -34.76 -58.07 21.43
C LEU A 3 -35.00 -57.73 22.92
N GLU A 4 -34.45 -58.54 23.82
CA GLU A 4 -34.63 -58.38 25.26
C GLU A 4 -33.34 -57.89 25.90
N SER A 5 -33.18 -56.57 25.95
CA SER A 5 -32.62 -55.82 27.09
C SER A 5 -32.26 -54.38 26.69
N LEU A 6 -33.21 -53.63 26.13
CA LEU A 6 -33.18 -52.17 26.30
C LEU A 6 -33.48 -51.91 27.79
N GLN A 7 -32.42 -51.90 28.60
CA GLN A 7 -32.50 -51.58 30.02
C GLN A 7 -33.14 -50.19 30.17
N LYS A 8 -34.38 -50.17 30.67
CA LYS A 8 -35.05 -48.91 31.07
C LYS A 8 -34.15 -48.21 32.09
N PRO A 9 -33.96 -46.88 32.00
CA PRO A 9 -33.13 -46.16 32.95
C PRO A 9 -33.65 -46.37 34.38
N LYS A 10 -32.82 -46.95 35.25
CA LYS A 10 -33.15 -47.16 36.66
C LYS A 10 -33.35 -45.80 37.33
N ARG A 11 -34.54 -45.54 37.86
CA ARG A 11 -34.84 -44.34 38.65
C ARG A 11 -34.14 -44.46 40.01
N TYR A 12 -32.97 -43.85 40.17
CA TYR A 12 -32.41 -43.60 41.49
C TYR A 12 -33.13 -42.40 42.11
N HIS A 13 -33.85 -42.63 43.21
CA HIS A 13 -34.55 -41.56 43.93
C HIS A 13 -33.54 -40.50 44.44
N GLY A 14 -33.84 -39.22 44.17
CA GLY A 14 -33.16 -38.08 44.80
C GLY A 14 -31.96 -37.47 44.07
N ARG A 15 -31.56 -37.93 42.88
CA ARG A 15 -30.51 -37.27 42.08
C ARG A 15 -31.04 -36.87 40.71
N ARG A 16 -30.82 -35.61 40.31
CA ARG A 16 -31.11 -35.11 38.94
C ARG A 16 -30.56 -36.13 37.94
N TYR A 17 -31.37 -36.56 36.97
CA TYR A 17 -31.03 -37.53 35.93
C TYR A 17 -29.54 -37.46 35.54
N GLN A 18 -28.71 -38.30 36.16
CA GLN A 18 -27.34 -38.51 35.70
C GLN A 18 -27.50 -39.52 34.57
N PHE A 19 -27.52 -39.01 33.34
CA PHE A 19 -27.43 -39.86 32.17
C PHE A 19 -26.12 -40.65 32.30
N GLU A 20 -26.24 -41.96 32.50
CA GLU A 20 -25.12 -42.90 32.51
C GLU A 20 -25.01 -43.54 31.12
N PRO A 21 -24.30 -42.88 30.19
CA PRO A 21 -24.32 -43.27 28.79
C PRO A 21 -23.67 -44.64 28.54
N GLN A 22 -22.77 -45.10 29.41
CA GLN A 22 -22.16 -46.43 29.36
C GLN A 22 -23.18 -47.55 29.62
N GLY A 23 -24.20 -47.29 30.44
CA GLY A 23 -25.29 -48.24 30.68
C GLY A 23 -26.32 -48.31 29.55
N VAL A 24 -26.35 -47.30 28.67
CA VAL A 24 -27.32 -47.19 27.56
C VAL A 24 -26.75 -47.71 26.24
N SER A 25 -25.44 -47.62 26.02
CA SER A 25 -24.78 -48.18 24.84
C SER A 25 -23.34 -48.57 25.12
N ALA A 26 -23.01 -49.84 24.85
CA ALA A 26 -21.64 -50.35 24.95
C ALA A 26 -20.65 -49.63 24.02
N LEU A 27 -21.13 -49.00 22.94
CA LEU A 27 -20.31 -48.25 21.98
C LEU A 27 -20.06 -46.80 22.40
N TYR A 28 -20.73 -46.30 23.44
CA TYR A 28 -20.61 -44.92 23.87
C TYR A 28 -19.17 -44.47 24.17
N PRO A 29 -18.31 -45.24 24.88
CA PRO A 29 -16.93 -44.83 25.15
C PRO A 29 -16.14 -44.53 23.87
N PHE A 30 -16.28 -45.37 22.85
CA PHE A 30 -15.60 -45.23 21.56
C PHE A 30 -16.10 -44.01 20.77
N VAL A 31 -17.42 -43.80 20.74
CA VAL A 31 -18.02 -42.64 20.07
C VAL A 31 -17.63 -41.36 20.80
N ALA A 32 -17.70 -41.34 22.13
CA ALA A 32 -17.33 -40.18 22.95
C ALA A 32 -15.83 -39.84 22.83
N GLU A 33 -14.96 -40.83 22.75
CA GLU A 33 -13.52 -40.62 22.51
C GLU A 33 -13.26 -40.06 21.11
N ARG A 34 -13.91 -40.61 20.08
CA ARG A 34 -13.82 -40.09 18.71
C ARG A 34 -14.32 -38.66 18.60
N VAL A 35 -15.46 -38.33 19.23
CA VAL A 35 -15.98 -36.96 19.27
C VAL A 35 -15.02 -36.04 20.00
N ARG A 36 -14.47 -36.45 21.15
CA ARG A 36 -13.45 -35.67 21.88
C ARG A 36 -12.23 -35.38 21.02
N LYS A 37 -11.75 -36.36 20.25
CA LYS A 37 -10.62 -36.20 19.33
C LYS A 37 -10.94 -35.19 18.22
N ILE A 38 -12.09 -35.33 17.55
CA ILE A 38 -12.53 -34.41 16.49
C ILE A 38 -12.70 -32.98 17.04
N VAL A 39 -13.29 -32.82 18.21
CA VAL A 39 -13.46 -31.52 18.88
C VAL A 39 -12.11 -30.91 19.24
N HIS A 40 -11.14 -31.71 19.67
CA HIS A 40 -9.79 -31.23 19.96
C HIS A 40 -9.06 -30.78 18.68
N GLU A 41 -9.12 -31.56 17.62
CA GLU A 41 -8.52 -31.24 16.31
C GLU A 41 -9.13 -29.96 15.70
N THR A 42 -10.45 -29.84 15.72
CA THR A 42 -11.14 -28.63 15.23
C THR A 42 -10.80 -27.39 16.07
N ARG A 43 -10.81 -27.50 17.41
CA ARG A 43 -10.42 -26.38 18.29
C ARG A 43 -8.97 -25.95 18.08
N THR A 44 -8.05 -26.90 17.88
CA THR A 44 -6.64 -26.58 17.63
C THR A 44 -6.44 -25.93 16.26
N SER A 45 -7.16 -26.37 15.21
CA SER A 45 -7.17 -25.68 13.91
C SER A 45 -7.66 -24.25 14.03
N ILE A 46 -8.83 -24.04 14.66
CA ILE A 46 -9.41 -22.70 14.85
C ILE A 46 -8.44 -21.78 15.59
N LYS A 47 -7.76 -22.28 16.64
CA LYS A 47 -6.73 -21.51 17.36
C LYS A 47 -5.57 -21.11 16.45
N ARG A 48 -5.07 -22.02 15.60
CA ARG A 48 -3.99 -21.71 14.65
C ARG A 48 -4.41 -20.67 13.62
N ASP A 49 -5.62 -20.78 13.09
CA ASP A 49 -6.13 -19.82 12.10
C ASP A 49 -6.35 -18.43 12.72
N ASN A 50 -6.86 -18.37 13.95
CA ASN A 50 -6.96 -17.11 14.69
C ASN A 50 -5.59 -16.45 14.94
N ILE A 51 -4.54 -17.24 15.22
CA ILE A 51 -3.17 -16.73 15.36
C ILE A 51 -2.69 -16.13 14.03
N LYS A 52 -2.89 -16.85 12.91
CA LYS A 52 -2.53 -16.35 11.58
C LYS A 52 -3.24 -15.05 11.24
N GLN A 53 -4.55 -14.99 11.47
CA GLN A 53 -5.34 -13.77 11.25
C GLN A 53 -4.85 -12.61 12.13
N ARG A 54 -4.52 -12.87 13.41
CA ARG A 54 -3.97 -11.85 14.31
C ARG A 54 -2.64 -11.30 13.79
N ILE A 55 -1.76 -12.16 13.29
CA ILE A 55 -0.47 -11.75 12.70
C ILE A 55 -0.71 -10.89 11.46
N GLN A 56 -1.60 -11.33 10.55
CA GLN A 56 -1.94 -10.57 9.35
C GLN A 56 -2.54 -9.20 9.67
N ARG A 57 -3.45 -9.13 10.66
CA ARG A 57 -4.01 -7.85 11.13
C ARG A 57 -2.94 -6.93 11.69
N ARG A 58 -1.98 -7.46 12.46
CA ARG A 58 -0.87 -6.67 12.99
C ARG A 58 0.04 -6.14 11.88
N GLN A 59 0.37 -6.98 10.89
CA GLN A 59 1.15 -6.55 9.73
C GLN A 59 0.43 -5.47 8.92
N LEU A 60 -0.87 -5.64 8.69
CA LEU A 60 -1.71 -4.65 8.02
C LEU A 60 -1.76 -3.33 8.79
N PHE A 61 -1.93 -3.39 10.12
CA PHE A 61 -1.88 -2.21 10.98
C PHE A 61 -0.53 -1.48 10.87
N CYS A 62 0.60 -2.18 11.01
CA CYS A 62 1.94 -1.58 10.87
C CYS A 62 2.12 -0.92 9.50
N ARG A 63 1.66 -1.58 8.43
CA ARG A 63 1.74 -1.04 7.07
C ARG A 63 0.89 0.21 6.90
N LEU A 64 -0.33 0.22 7.44
CA LEU A 64 -1.19 1.40 7.43
C LEU A 64 -0.57 2.55 8.22
N THR A 65 0.00 2.29 9.40
CA THR A 65 0.66 3.34 10.20
C THR A 65 1.87 3.95 9.49
N GLN A 66 2.65 3.13 8.76
CA GLN A 66 3.75 3.63 7.94
C GLN A 66 3.24 4.46 6.76
N LEU A 67 2.18 4.01 6.09
CA LEU A 67 1.56 4.77 5.00
C LEU A 67 1.01 6.11 5.49
N THR A 68 0.37 6.16 6.67
CA THR A 68 -0.11 7.42 7.24
C THR A 68 1.02 8.35 7.66
N ALA A 69 2.11 7.82 8.21
CA ALA A 69 3.28 8.62 8.59
C ALA A 69 3.98 9.23 7.35
N ASN A 70 4.02 8.48 6.24
CA ASN A 70 4.64 8.93 4.99
C ASN A 70 3.67 9.66 4.06
N TYR A 71 2.41 9.86 4.47
CA TYR A 71 1.40 10.46 3.62
C TYR A 71 1.59 11.98 3.56
N VAL A 72 2.06 12.47 2.43
CA VAL A 72 2.10 13.90 2.10
C VAL A 72 0.76 14.27 1.48
N LYS A 73 -0.05 15.10 2.17
CA LYS A 73 -1.30 15.62 1.61
C LYS A 73 -1.00 16.39 0.32
N PRO A 74 -1.83 16.23 -0.73
CA PRO A 74 -1.72 17.06 -1.91
C PRO A 74 -2.08 18.51 -1.56
N GLU A 75 -1.31 19.46 -2.08
CA GLU A 75 -1.48 20.89 -1.82
C GLU A 75 -2.59 21.50 -2.71
N SER A 76 -2.95 20.82 -3.80
CA SER A 76 -3.98 21.28 -4.74
C SER A 76 -4.73 20.12 -5.43
N MET A 77 -5.90 20.43 -6.01
CA MET A 77 -6.67 19.46 -6.80
C MET A 77 -5.92 19.01 -8.07
N ASN A 78 -5.20 19.92 -8.73
CA ASN A 78 -4.39 19.57 -9.91
C ASN A 78 -3.29 18.56 -9.56
N GLU A 79 -2.64 18.72 -8.40
CA GLU A 79 -1.65 17.75 -7.93
C GLU A 79 -2.29 16.37 -7.65
N LEU A 80 -3.51 16.37 -7.12
CA LEU A 80 -4.27 15.14 -6.88
C LEU A 80 -4.59 14.42 -8.20
N GLU A 81 -5.01 15.15 -9.23
CA GLU A 81 -5.26 14.60 -10.57
C GLU A 81 -4.00 14.03 -11.22
N ILE A 82 -2.87 14.73 -11.11
CA ILE A 82 -1.56 14.26 -11.61
C ILE A 82 -1.14 12.99 -10.87
N ARG A 83 -1.23 12.96 -9.54
CA ARG A 83 -0.93 11.78 -8.72
C ARG A 83 -1.84 10.60 -9.08
N ALA A 84 -3.14 10.84 -9.27
CA ALA A 84 -4.09 9.81 -9.67
C ALA A 84 -3.79 9.24 -11.08
N SER A 85 -3.47 10.11 -12.04
CA SER A 85 -3.05 9.70 -13.39
C SER A 85 -1.78 8.85 -13.35
N ALA A 86 -0.76 9.27 -12.59
CA ALA A 86 0.47 8.52 -12.41
C ALA A 86 0.24 7.14 -11.78
N ILE A 87 -0.63 7.05 -10.76
CA ILE A 87 -1.01 5.77 -10.13
C ILE A 87 -1.71 4.85 -11.15
N ASN A 88 -2.63 5.39 -11.96
CA ASN A 88 -3.32 4.61 -12.99
C ASN A 88 -2.36 4.08 -14.05
N GLN A 89 -1.38 4.88 -14.47
CA GLN A 89 -0.32 4.44 -15.38
C GLN A 89 0.52 3.32 -14.75
N GLN A 90 0.89 3.43 -13.48
CA GLN A 90 1.62 2.37 -12.77
C GLN A 90 0.81 1.08 -12.64
N LEU A 91 -0.50 1.18 -12.39
CA LEU A 91 -1.39 0.02 -12.35
C LEU A 91 -1.52 -0.66 -13.71
N ALA A 92 -1.60 0.11 -14.80
CA ALA A 92 -1.62 -0.42 -16.16
C ALA A 92 -0.33 -1.21 -16.46
N ILE A 93 0.84 -0.63 -16.16
CA ILE A 93 2.15 -1.29 -16.32
C ILE A 93 2.22 -2.58 -15.48
N LEU A 94 1.74 -2.55 -14.23
CA LEU A 94 1.68 -3.74 -13.37
C LEU A 94 0.78 -4.84 -13.94
N HIS A 95 -0.35 -4.47 -14.54
CA HIS A 95 -1.26 -5.41 -15.17
C HIS A 95 -0.65 -6.04 -16.43
N GLU A 96 -0.04 -5.23 -17.30
CA GLU A 96 0.65 -5.70 -18.50
C GLU A 96 1.81 -6.63 -18.15
N THR A 97 2.66 -6.23 -17.21
CA THR A 97 3.79 -7.06 -16.74
C THR A 97 3.30 -8.37 -16.13
N ARG A 98 2.23 -8.35 -15.32
CA ARG A 98 1.61 -9.59 -14.82
C ARG A 98 1.09 -10.47 -15.95
N SER A 99 0.43 -9.90 -16.95
CA SER A 99 -0.07 -10.65 -18.11
C SER A 99 1.07 -11.32 -18.87
N LEU A 100 2.15 -10.59 -19.13
CA LEU A 100 3.36 -11.11 -19.78
C LEU A 100 4.02 -12.22 -18.96
N LEU A 101 4.15 -12.04 -17.65
CA LEU A 101 4.72 -13.07 -16.77
C LEU A 101 3.87 -14.33 -16.74
N LEU A 102 2.53 -14.20 -16.75
CA LEU A 102 1.62 -15.33 -16.83
C LEU A 102 1.72 -16.05 -18.19
N SER A 103 1.85 -15.33 -19.30
CA SER A 103 2.06 -15.95 -20.61
C SER A 103 3.42 -16.67 -20.67
N PHE A 104 4.48 -16.09 -20.09
CA PHE A 104 5.79 -16.77 -19.97
C PHE A 104 5.72 -18.02 -19.08
N LEU A 105 4.94 -17.98 -18.00
CA LEU A 105 4.71 -19.14 -17.13
C LEU A 105 3.95 -20.27 -17.85
N GLN A 106 3.04 -19.93 -18.77
CA GLN A 106 2.35 -20.93 -19.60
C GLN A 106 3.29 -21.58 -20.62
N LEU A 107 4.20 -20.79 -21.23
CA LEU A 107 5.23 -21.30 -22.14
C LEU A 107 6.23 -22.23 -21.43
N THR A 108 6.62 -21.90 -20.20
CA THR A 108 7.60 -22.69 -19.42
C THR A 108 6.99 -23.91 -18.73
N ARG A 109 5.68 -23.95 -18.48
CA ARG A 109 4.98 -25.09 -17.84
C ARG A 109 4.57 -26.23 -18.79
N GLY A 110 4.99 -26.20 -20.06
CA GLY A 110 4.96 -27.38 -20.94
C GLY A 110 3.60 -28.08 -21.04
N LYS A 111 2.51 -27.34 -21.27
CA LYS A 111 1.23 -27.92 -21.73
C LYS A 111 0.94 -27.48 -23.16
N PRO A 112 0.35 -28.37 -23.98
CA PRO A 112 0.46 -28.30 -25.42
C PRO A 112 -0.20 -27.02 -25.91
N VAL A 113 0.54 -26.29 -26.74
CA VAL A 113 0.03 -25.27 -27.64
C VAL A 113 -1.28 -25.81 -28.22
N GLN A 114 -2.41 -25.19 -27.91
CA GLN A 114 -3.64 -25.44 -28.65
C GLN A 114 -3.28 -25.21 -30.11
N LYS A 115 -3.31 -26.30 -30.90
CA LYS A 115 -3.03 -26.24 -32.33
C LYS A 115 -3.92 -25.14 -32.90
N SER A 116 -3.29 -24.09 -33.42
CA SER A 116 -4.01 -23.05 -34.15
C SER A 116 -4.78 -23.72 -35.29
N PRO A 117 -5.94 -23.19 -35.71
CA PRO A 117 -6.75 -23.81 -36.76
C PRO A 117 -6.13 -23.66 -38.16
N TYR A 118 -4.90 -23.16 -38.28
CA TYR A 118 -4.18 -23.04 -39.54
C TYR A 118 -3.48 -24.36 -39.90
N ASN A 119 -4.25 -25.43 -40.02
CA ASN A 119 -3.84 -26.63 -40.76
C ASN A 119 -3.85 -26.26 -42.26
N GLY A 120 -2.72 -25.85 -42.81
CA GLY A 120 -2.59 -25.70 -44.27
C GLY A 120 -1.52 -24.74 -44.77
N ILE A 121 -0.98 -23.85 -43.94
CA ILE A 121 0.17 -23.03 -44.34
C ILE A 121 1.41 -23.81 -43.94
N GLN A 122 2.00 -24.54 -44.90
CA GLN A 122 3.36 -25.04 -44.77
C GLN A 122 4.28 -23.81 -44.68
N PHE A 123 4.60 -23.37 -43.47
CA PHE A 123 5.72 -22.47 -43.26
C PHE A 123 6.97 -23.27 -43.63
N SER A 124 7.68 -22.81 -44.66
CA SER A 124 9.01 -23.33 -44.96
C SER A 124 9.86 -23.25 -43.69
N THR A 125 10.45 -24.38 -43.31
CA THR A 125 11.41 -24.51 -42.21
C THR A 125 12.85 -24.23 -42.65
N ASP A 126 13.05 -23.72 -43.86
CA ASP A 126 14.35 -23.19 -44.25
C ASP A 126 14.56 -21.86 -43.51
N PRO A 127 15.64 -21.70 -42.72
CA PRO A 127 15.94 -20.42 -42.10
C PRO A 127 16.22 -19.42 -43.23
N SER A 128 15.29 -18.50 -43.49
CA SER A 128 15.42 -17.48 -44.53
C SER A 128 16.35 -16.32 -44.12
N SER A 129 17.01 -16.41 -42.97
CA SER A 129 17.94 -15.39 -42.47
C SER A 129 19.21 -16.08 -41.98
N THR A 130 20.37 -15.61 -42.44
CA THR A 130 21.67 -16.05 -41.93
C THR A 130 21.85 -15.57 -40.49
N LEU A 131 22.74 -16.21 -39.73
CA LEU A 131 23.09 -15.77 -38.35
C LEU A 131 23.49 -14.28 -38.32
N GLU A 132 24.12 -13.79 -39.39
CA GLU A 132 24.50 -12.38 -39.55
C GLU A 132 23.28 -11.44 -39.63
N ASP A 133 22.18 -11.87 -40.25
CA ASP A 133 20.93 -11.09 -40.32
C ASP A 133 20.23 -11.01 -38.95
N GLU A 134 20.31 -12.07 -38.14
CA GLU A 134 19.79 -12.07 -36.77
C GLU A 134 20.59 -11.15 -35.85
N GLU A 135 21.93 -11.18 -35.94
CA GLU A 135 22.81 -10.28 -35.20
C GLU A 135 22.60 -8.81 -35.60
N ALA A 136 22.46 -8.53 -36.90
CA ALA A 136 22.15 -7.20 -37.41
C ALA A 136 20.76 -6.71 -36.95
N TYR A 137 19.77 -7.62 -36.88
CA TYR A 137 18.44 -7.32 -36.37
C TYR A 137 18.47 -6.98 -34.87
N ILE A 138 19.21 -7.76 -34.07
CA ILE A 138 19.40 -7.51 -32.63
C ILE A 138 20.08 -6.16 -32.40
N ALA A 139 21.13 -5.85 -33.17
CA ALA A 139 21.83 -4.57 -33.09
C ALA A 139 20.90 -3.37 -33.39
N ARG A 140 20.13 -3.44 -34.49
CA ARG A 140 19.15 -2.39 -34.84
C ARG A 140 18.08 -2.23 -33.77
N ARG A 141 17.60 -3.33 -33.20
CA ARG A 141 16.61 -3.30 -32.11
C ARG A 141 17.16 -2.63 -30.85
N ASN A 142 18.42 -2.90 -30.50
CA ASN A 142 19.08 -2.27 -29.36
C ASN A 142 19.28 -0.77 -29.56
N ILE A 143 19.68 -0.34 -30.76
CA ILE A 143 19.79 1.09 -31.11
C ILE A 143 18.44 1.81 -30.95
N ILE A 144 17.34 1.20 -31.42
CA ILE A 144 15.99 1.77 -31.25
C ILE A 144 15.61 1.85 -29.77
N ARG A 145 15.97 0.84 -28.98
CA ARG A 145 15.71 0.81 -27.54
C ARG A 145 16.48 1.91 -26.80
N GLU A 146 17.74 2.13 -27.14
CA GLU A 146 18.56 3.20 -26.58
C GLU A 146 18.02 4.58 -26.94
N LYS A 147 17.68 4.82 -28.21
CA LYS A 147 17.05 6.08 -28.64
C LYS A 147 15.75 6.37 -27.88
N ARG A 148 14.91 5.35 -27.66
CA ARG A 148 13.67 5.50 -26.86
C ARG A 148 13.99 5.80 -25.39
N LYS A 149 15.00 5.16 -24.82
CA LYS A 149 15.45 5.41 -23.44
C LYS A 149 15.96 6.85 -23.28
N GLU A 150 16.77 7.34 -24.21
CA GLU A 150 17.28 8.71 -24.20
C GLU A 150 16.15 9.73 -24.32
N GLN A 151 15.21 9.54 -25.26
CA GLN A 151 14.05 10.41 -25.40
C GLN A 151 13.18 10.44 -24.14
N PHE A 152 13.01 9.29 -23.50
CA PHE A 152 12.27 9.18 -22.24
C PHE A 152 12.96 9.94 -21.11
N LEU A 153 14.26 9.74 -20.92
CA LEU A 153 15.05 10.43 -19.90
C LEU A 153 15.06 11.96 -20.12
N ASN A 154 15.21 12.41 -21.37
CA ASN A 154 15.15 13.83 -21.72
C ASN A 154 13.78 14.45 -21.41
N ARG A 155 12.68 13.71 -21.63
CA ARG A 155 11.33 14.18 -21.26
C ARG A 155 11.18 14.32 -19.75
N ILE A 156 11.61 13.32 -18.98
CA ILE A 156 11.57 13.38 -17.50
C ILE A 156 12.42 14.53 -16.99
N TRP A 157 13.63 14.71 -17.52
CA TRP A 157 14.52 15.80 -17.12
C TRP A 157 13.85 17.15 -17.34
N LYS A 158 13.29 17.39 -18.53
CA LYS A 158 12.60 18.65 -18.85
C LYS A 158 11.43 18.91 -17.90
N GLN A 159 10.59 17.91 -17.66
CA GLN A 159 9.46 18.02 -16.73
C GLN A 159 9.94 18.35 -15.31
N SER A 160 10.99 17.68 -14.83
CA SER A 160 11.57 17.92 -13.51
C SER A 160 12.12 19.36 -13.39
N THR A 161 12.85 19.84 -14.41
CA THR A 161 13.39 21.21 -14.40
C THR A 161 12.29 22.26 -14.44
N GLU A 162 11.23 22.03 -15.21
CA GLU A 162 10.08 22.94 -15.28
C GLU A 162 9.31 22.98 -13.95
N GLU A 163 9.14 21.83 -13.28
CA GLU A 163 8.53 21.78 -11.95
C GLU A 163 9.38 22.47 -10.89
N LEU A 164 10.70 22.29 -10.90
CA LEU A 164 11.60 22.99 -9.98
C LEU A 164 11.50 24.51 -10.15
N GLN A 165 11.53 25.01 -11.39
CA GLN A 165 11.37 26.44 -11.67
C GLN A 165 10.01 26.97 -11.22
N ARG A 166 8.92 26.20 -11.40
CA ARG A 166 7.59 26.58 -10.88
C ARG A 166 7.60 26.68 -9.35
N ARG A 167 8.20 25.72 -8.65
CA ARG A 167 8.30 25.74 -7.17
C ARG A 167 9.11 26.93 -6.68
N GLU A 168 10.23 27.26 -7.32
CA GLU A 168 11.01 28.45 -6.98
C GLU A 168 10.23 29.75 -7.17
N GLN A 169 9.45 29.86 -8.25
CA GLN A 169 8.56 31.00 -8.49
C GLN A 169 7.43 31.09 -7.46
N GLU A 170 6.84 29.98 -7.05
CA GLU A 170 5.81 29.97 -6.01
C GLU A 170 6.38 30.32 -4.63
N LEU A 171 7.56 29.82 -4.30
CA LEU A 171 8.26 30.17 -3.06
C LEU A 171 8.60 31.65 -3.01
N SER A 172 9.14 32.21 -4.09
CA SER A 172 9.44 33.65 -4.15
C SER A 172 8.17 34.51 -4.01
N LYS A 173 7.07 34.13 -4.65
CA LYS A 173 5.76 34.81 -4.46
C LYS A 173 5.25 34.72 -3.02
N LYS A 174 5.35 33.55 -2.38
CA LYS A 174 4.97 33.36 -0.97
C LYS A 174 5.82 34.23 -0.04
N LEU A 175 7.13 34.32 -0.27
CA LEU A 175 8.03 35.17 0.51
C LEU A 175 7.68 36.67 0.36
N ILE A 176 7.39 37.13 -0.85
CA ILE A 176 6.95 38.52 -1.09
C ILE A 176 5.64 38.81 -0.36
N ALA A 177 4.68 37.87 -0.40
CA ALA A 177 3.41 38.03 0.31
C ALA A 177 3.60 38.11 1.83
N ILE A 178 4.50 37.30 2.40
CA ILE A 178 4.86 37.37 3.83
C ILE A 178 5.50 38.72 4.16
N GLN A 179 6.47 39.18 3.36
CA GLN A 179 7.12 40.47 3.57
C GLN A 179 6.12 41.63 3.52
N LYS A 180 5.16 41.58 2.58
CA LYS A 180 4.11 42.58 2.47
C LYS A 180 3.20 42.59 3.69
N ARG A 181 2.77 41.41 4.15
CA ARG A 181 1.95 41.26 5.35
C ARG A 181 2.67 41.78 6.60
N ASN A 182 3.95 41.45 6.76
CA ASN A 182 4.73 41.96 7.89
C ASN A 182 4.87 43.49 7.85
N ALA A 183 5.00 44.08 6.66
CA ALA A 183 5.04 45.54 6.52
C ALA A 183 3.69 46.19 6.85
N GLU A 184 2.58 45.56 6.47
CA GLU A 184 1.22 45.99 6.85
C GLU A 184 1.00 45.87 8.37
N GLU A 185 1.39 44.75 9.00
CA GLU A 185 1.31 44.54 10.45
C GLU A 185 2.15 45.58 11.23
N MET A 186 3.38 45.86 10.77
CA MET A 186 4.22 46.93 11.37
C MET A 186 3.59 48.32 11.24
N ALA A 187 2.93 48.62 10.11
CA ALA A 187 2.26 49.90 9.90
C ALA A 187 1.00 50.05 10.78
N GLU A 188 0.25 48.97 10.98
CA GLU A 188 -0.90 48.93 11.91
C GLU A 188 -0.43 49.10 13.36
N GLU A 189 0.63 48.39 13.78
CA GLU A 189 1.26 48.58 15.10
C GLU A 189 1.73 50.02 15.31
N GLU A 190 2.35 50.64 14.31
CA GLU A 190 2.71 52.05 14.38
C GLU A 190 1.49 52.95 14.61
N ILE A 191 0.39 52.74 13.89
CA ILE A 191 -0.84 53.55 14.00
C ILE A 191 -1.50 53.39 15.38
N GLU A 192 -1.57 52.17 15.92
CA GLU A 192 -2.22 51.88 17.20
C GLU A 192 -1.42 52.36 18.43
N MET A 193 -0.10 52.56 18.29
CA MET A 193 0.74 53.03 19.41
C MET A 193 0.57 54.52 19.71
N LEU A 194 0.37 54.82 21.00
CA LEU A 194 0.37 56.18 21.54
C LEU A 194 1.73 56.87 21.30
N PRO A 195 1.79 58.19 21.08
CA PRO A 195 3.04 58.91 20.80
C PRO A 195 4.14 58.69 21.85
N CYS A 196 3.77 58.58 23.13
CA CYS A 196 4.69 58.33 24.23
C CYS A 196 5.36 56.94 24.17
N ASP A 197 4.64 55.93 23.67
CA ASP A 197 5.17 54.56 23.55
C ASP A 197 6.14 54.44 22.37
N ARG A 198 5.93 55.23 21.30
CA ARG A 198 6.85 55.31 20.16
C ARG A 198 8.22 55.86 20.57
N GLU A 199 8.25 56.91 21.40
CA GLU A 199 9.50 57.50 21.93
C GLU A 199 10.23 56.55 22.89
N LEU A 200 9.48 55.76 23.67
CA LEU A 200 10.03 54.73 24.56
C LEU A 200 10.61 53.52 23.82
N LEU A 201 10.07 53.17 22.65
CA LEU A 201 10.61 52.14 21.76
C LEU A 201 11.88 52.62 21.03
N ILE A 202 11.88 53.84 20.51
CA ILE A 202 13.04 54.44 19.82
C ILE A 202 14.22 54.63 20.78
N SER A 203 13.95 55.00 22.03
CA SER A 203 14.99 55.13 23.08
C SER A 203 15.53 53.78 23.59
N GLY A 204 14.97 52.65 23.15
CA GLY A 204 15.42 51.30 23.52
C GLY A 204 15.10 50.88 24.96
N VAL A 205 14.34 51.70 25.70
CA VAL A 205 13.91 51.44 27.08
C VAL A 205 12.78 50.42 27.10
N TYR A 206 11.88 50.48 26.12
CA TYR A 206 10.87 49.45 25.88
C TYR A 206 11.40 48.47 24.85
N ARG A 207 11.70 47.23 25.27
CA ARG A 207 11.75 46.10 24.34
C ARG A 207 10.41 45.40 24.49
N CYS A 208 9.52 45.54 23.51
CA CYS A 208 8.31 44.71 23.48
C CYS A 208 8.72 43.25 23.74
N ASN A 209 8.13 42.64 24.76
CA ASN A 209 8.25 41.20 25.03
C ASN A 209 7.52 40.36 23.96
N ALA A 210 7.53 40.82 22.70
CA ALA A 210 7.05 40.11 21.52
C ALA A 210 8.01 38.97 21.09
N LYS A 211 8.99 38.59 21.93
CA LYS A 211 9.86 37.41 21.74
C LYS A 211 9.37 36.15 22.46
N SER A 212 8.05 35.97 22.59
CA SER A 212 7.47 34.67 22.99
C SER A 212 6.85 33.88 21.83
N GLN A 213 6.85 34.39 20.59
CA GLN A 213 6.44 33.59 19.41
C GLN A 213 7.55 33.33 18.37
N ALA A 214 8.65 34.09 18.35
CA ALA A 214 9.74 33.85 17.40
C ALA A 214 10.65 32.64 17.74
N LYS A 215 10.62 32.14 18.98
CA LYS A 215 11.45 30.99 19.40
C LYS A 215 10.95 29.62 18.92
N SER A 216 9.78 29.52 18.28
CA SER A 216 9.32 28.26 17.68
C SER A 216 9.89 28.01 16.28
N GLN A 217 10.47 29.01 15.60
CA GLN A 217 11.06 28.83 14.27
C GLN A 217 12.56 28.51 14.29
N GLN A 218 13.26 28.83 15.38
CA GLN A 218 14.72 28.61 15.46
C GLN A 218 15.10 27.18 15.89
N HIS A 219 14.13 26.35 16.29
CA HIS A 219 14.37 24.93 16.64
C HIS A 219 14.09 23.94 15.50
N MET A 220 13.80 24.42 14.29
CA MET A 220 13.55 23.60 13.09
C MET A 220 14.71 23.60 12.09
N MET A 221 15.85 24.22 12.43
CA MET A 221 17.02 24.33 11.55
C MET A 221 18.33 23.82 12.19
N ASP A 222 18.22 23.04 13.27
CA ASP A 222 19.32 22.23 13.80
C ASP A 222 19.00 20.73 13.61
#